data_AF-A0AB35MWH0-F1
#
_entry.id   AF-A0AB35MWH0-F1
#
_cell.length_a   1.000
_cell.length_b   1.000
_cell.length_c   1.000
_cell.angle_alpha   90.00
_cell.angle_beta   90.00
_cell.angle_gamma   90.00
#
_symmetry.space_group_name_H-M   'P 1'
#
loop_
_entity.id
_entity.type
_entity.pdbx_description
1 polymer ?
#
loop_
_entity_poly.entity_id
_entity_poly.type
_entity_poly.pdbx_seq_one_letter_code
_entity_poly.pdbx_strand_id
1 'polypeptide(L)'
;MHKSNKNENKGLSMDTSNYNQSLTTKLYVIAGVLFGTYGSRVCPMLESLTTFEIFTQVSIVFVLLWLARRYLLAQHTLVKQGRFAQLDTLLFFAASVPFALYYNLSYEFTIDSNLKVLFGMSLFGFFTGTILQLTAKLSQMDKMEESGQFDFRLIGERSSLVKQMIGLVVVLLVTLTTMLTMIAVKDIFWLEHNPERLLDGTGKISVIKEFIYLAVVLGGYAITIMTLWSKLIKRILLSQECALSKVTNGEQGVRLPIFGYNELGSMASMTNTMLDSLESAQNEVKTTRDVAIVSLSALAESRDNETGAHILRTQEYVKVLAQELSKSEIHTNLLTPNYIELLYKSAPLHDVGKVGVPDNVLLKPGKLTDEEFEIMKGHPAIGAEALSIAEKQLGSSSFLRVAKEISLTHHEKWNGSGYPNQLSGEDIPLSGRLMALADVYDALISKRVYKPAFTHEQAKQIILEGNGTHFDPQVVQAFLAVEQEFVSIAATYQDVQ
;
A
#
# COMPACT_ATOMS: atom_id res chain seq x y z
N MET A 1 -25.40 31.01 -0.41
CA MET A 1 -24.28 31.97 -0.45
C MET A 1 -22.99 31.18 -0.52
N HIS A 2 -22.53 30.73 -1.68
CA HIS A 2 -21.76 31.47 -2.68
C HIS A 2 -20.50 32.16 -2.12
N LYS A 3 -19.37 31.44 -2.16
CA LYS A 3 -18.07 32.01 -2.54
C LYS A 3 -17.26 30.97 -3.31
N SER A 4 -17.28 31.20 -4.61
CA SER A 4 -16.43 30.63 -5.65
C SER A 4 -14.97 30.96 -5.38
N ASN A 5 -14.09 29.96 -5.43
CA ASN A 5 -12.66 30.19 -5.61
C ASN A 5 -12.24 29.54 -6.94
N LYS A 6 -12.43 30.31 -8.01
CA LYS A 6 -11.79 30.13 -9.31
C LYS A 6 -10.30 30.38 -9.10
N ASN A 7 -9.49 29.31 -9.08
CA ASN A 7 -8.07 29.44 -9.35
C ASN A 7 -7.77 28.91 -10.74
N GLU A 8 -7.00 29.73 -11.44
CA GLU A 8 -6.86 29.77 -12.88
C GLU A 8 -6.16 28.54 -13.45
N ASN A 9 -6.80 28.03 -14.50
CA ASN A 9 -6.32 27.04 -15.42
C ASN A 9 -5.12 27.63 -16.21
N LYS A 10 -3.91 27.54 -15.65
CA LYS A 10 -2.67 27.70 -16.43
C LYS A 10 -2.25 26.32 -16.93
N GLY A 11 -2.46 26.12 -18.23
CA GLY A 11 -2.21 24.86 -18.92
C GLY A 11 -0.80 24.34 -18.73
N LEU A 12 -0.69 23.29 -17.92
CA LEU A 12 0.25 22.21 -18.18
C LEU A 12 -0.42 21.36 -19.26
N SER A 13 0.07 21.40 -20.49
CA SER A 13 -0.29 20.39 -21.48
C SER A 13 0.22 19.04 -20.96
N MET A 14 -0.63 18.31 -20.25
CA MET A 14 -0.39 16.90 -19.97
C MET A 14 -0.12 16.21 -21.31
N ASP A 15 1.10 15.70 -21.49
CA ASP A 15 1.40 14.79 -22.59
C ASP A 15 0.64 13.49 -22.35
N THR A 16 -0.64 13.49 -22.71
CA THR A 16 -1.57 12.36 -22.59
C THR A 16 -1.32 11.29 -23.65
N SER A 17 -0.24 11.39 -24.42
CA SER A 17 0.07 10.37 -25.42
C SER A 17 0.92 9.29 -24.77
N ASN A 18 0.38 8.07 -24.64
CA ASN A 18 1.17 6.85 -24.41
C ASN A 18 2.09 6.52 -25.61
N TYR A 19 2.38 7.50 -26.46
CA TYR A 19 3.00 7.36 -27.77
C TYR A 19 4.49 7.68 -27.67
N ASN A 20 5.31 6.63 -27.68
CA ASN A 20 6.76 6.77 -27.72
C ASN A 20 7.25 6.97 -29.16
N GLN A 21 7.31 8.21 -29.61
CA GLN A 21 7.70 8.56 -30.98
C GLN A 21 9.09 8.02 -31.36
N SER A 22 10.06 8.10 -30.45
CA SER A 22 11.44 7.65 -30.70
C SER A 22 11.48 6.14 -30.97
N LEU A 23 10.80 5.35 -30.12
CA LEU A 23 10.71 3.90 -30.28
C LEU A 23 9.92 3.52 -31.53
N THR A 24 8.79 4.18 -31.82
CA THR A 24 8.01 3.94 -33.04
C THR A 24 8.86 4.17 -34.29
N THR A 25 9.64 5.25 -34.31
CA THR A 25 10.53 5.56 -35.44
C THR A 25 11.58 4.47 -35.64
N LYS A 26 12.25 4.04 -34.56
CA LYS A 26 13.26 2.96 -34.62
C LYS A 26 12.67 1.65 -35.13
N LEU A 27 11.50 1.25 -34.62
CA LEU A 27 10.86 -0.01 -35.01
C LEU A 27 10.38 0.00 -36.46
N TYR A 28 9.85 1.12 -36.95
CA TYR A 28 9.43 1.24 -38.36
C TYR A 28 10.62 1.18 -39.31
N VAL A 29 11.75 1.81 -38.96
CA VAL A 29 12.99 1.71 -39.75
C VAL A 29 13.51 0.27 -39.77
N ILE A 30 13.57 -0.39 -38.61
CA ILE A 30 14.00 -1.80 -38.52
C ILE A 30 13.07 -2.69 -39.35
N ALA A 31 11.75 -2.53 -39.21
CA ALA A 31 10.79 -3.32 -39.96
C ALA A 31 10.91 -3.07 -41.48
N GLY A 32 11.16 -1.84 -41.92
CA GLY A 32 11.37 -1.52 -43.34
C GLY A 32 12.62 -2.16 -43.91
N VAL A 33 13.74 -2.10 -43.18
CA VAL A 33 14.99 -2.76 -43.58
C VAL A 33 14.79 -4.28 -43.67
N LEU A 34 14.20 -4.88 -42.63
CA LEU A 34 13.94 -6.32 -42.58
C LEU A 34 12.94 -6.77 -43.65
N PHE A 35 11.92 -5.96 -43.94
CA PHE A 35 10.96 -6.24 -45.00
C PHE A 35 11.61 -6.14 -46.38
N GLY A 36 12.46 -5.13 -46.62
CA GLY A 36 13.21 -4.99 -47.87
C GLY A 36 14.14 -6.18 -48.14
N THR A 37 14.89 -6.62 -47.14
CA THR A 37 15.77 -7.81 -47.25
C THR A 37 15.00 -9.13 -47.31
N TYR A 38 13.82 -9.20 -46.70
CA TYR A 38 12.92 -10.36 -46.80
C TYR A 38 12.29 -10.47 -48.18
N GLY A 39 11.79 -9.35 -48.72
CA GLY A 39 11.16 -9.28 -50.03
C GLY A 39 12.07 -9.79 -51.14
N SER A 40 13.34 -9.36 -51.14
CA SER A 40 14.35 -9.82 -52.12
C SER A 40 14.72 -11.30 -52.04
N ARG A 41 14.34 -12.01 -50.98
CA ARG A 41 14.71 -13.43 -50.76
C ARG A 41 13.52 -14.38 -50.88
N VAL A 42 12.30 -13.91 -50.62
CA VAL A 42 11.14 -14.79 -50.42
C VAL A 42 10.09 -14.65 -51.54
N CYS A 43 10.05 -13.52 -52.23
CA CYS A 43 9.19 -13.35 -53.39
C CYS A 43 10.01 -13.50 -54.69
N PRO A 44 9.76 -14.54 -55.51
CA PRO A 44 10.52 -14.76 -56.74
C PRO A 44 10.37 -13.62 -57.75
N MET A 45 9.21 -12.94 -57.76
CA MET A 45 9.01 -11.77 -58.62
C MET A 45 9.64 -10.48 -58.06
N LEU A 46 10.08 -10.46 -56.79
CA LEU A 46 10.96 -9.40 -56.30
C LEU A 46 12.42 -9.64 -56.68
N GLU A 47 12.82 -10.86 -57.06
CA GLU A 47 14.18 -11.12 -57.59
C GLU A 47 14.42 -10.46 -58.96
N SER A 48 13.36 -10.15 -59.71
CA SER A 48 13.46 -9.44 -61.00
C SER A 48 13.75 -7.94 -60.84
N LEU A 49 13.58 -7.40 -59.62
CA LEU A 49 13.86 -6.01 -59.29
C LEU A 49 15.25 -5.86 -58.69
N THR A 50 15.89 -4.75 -58.98
CA THR A 50 17.17 -4.42 -58.35
C THR A 50 16.97 -4.21 -56.85
N THR A 51 17.97 -4.54 -56.05
CA THR A 51 17.95 -4.26 -54.60
C THR A 51 17.65 -2.79 -54.32
N PHE A 52 18.14 -1.87 -55.16
CA PHE A 52 17.87 -0.44 -55.04
C PHE A 52 16.38 -0.10 -55.24
N GLU A 53 15.71 -0.69 -56.22
CA GLU A 53 14.28 -0.47 -56.47
C GLU A 53 13.41 -0.96 -55.31
N ILE A 54 13.68 -2.18 -54.81
CA ILE A 54 12.95 -2.75 -53.67
C ILE A 54 13.09 -1.84 -52.44
N PHE A 55 14.32 -1.45 -52.10
CA PHE A 55 14.56 -0.60 -50.94
C PHE A 55 13.94 0.79 -51.10
N THR A 56 13.95 1.36 -52.31
CA THR A 56 13.31 2.66 -52.58
C THR A 56 11.80 2.57 -52.37
N GLN A 57 11.14 1.57 -52.97
CA GLN A 57 9.70 1.37 -52.86
C GLN A 57 9.26 1.07 -51.42
N VAL A 58 9.97 0.16 -50.74
CA VAL A 58 9.71 -0.16 -49.32
C VAL A 58 9.93 1.07 -48.45
N SER A 59 10.99 1.85 -48.67
CA SER A 59 11.25 3.06 -47.89
C SER A 59 10.13 4.08 -48.05
N ILE A 60 9.61 4.29 -49.27
CA ILE A 60 8.48 5.20 -49.51
C ILE A 60 7.26 4.74 -48.71
N VAL A 61 6.88 3.47 -48.79
CA VAL A 61 5.71 2.92 -48.08
C VAL A 61 5.88 3.04 -46.56
N PHE A 62 7.05 2.69 -46.02
CA PHE A 62 7.31 2.77 -44.58
C PHE A 62 7.39 4.20 -44.04
N VAL A 63 7.87 5.15 -44.85
CA VAL A 63 7.82 6.59 -44.52
C VAL A 63 6.37 7.09 -44.50
N LEU A 64 5.55 6.70 -45.48
CA LEU A 64 4.12 7.04 -45.50
C LEU A 64 3.38 6.44 -44.30
N LEU A 65 3.66 5.18 -43.97
CA LEU A 65 3.15 4.51 -42.78
C LEU A 65 3.53 5.26 -41.50
N TRP A 66 4.80 5.65 -41.37
CA TRP A 66 5.27 6.42 -40.22
C TRP A 66 4.61 7.80 -40.12
N LEU A 67 4.44 8.51 -41.25
CA LEU A 67 3.74 9.79 -41.30
C LEU A 67 2.27 9.65 -40.90
N ALA A 68 1.58 8.64 -41.43
CA ALA A 68 0.20 8.33 -41.06
C ALA A 68 0.10 7.97 -39.57
N ARG A 69 1.01 7.13 -39.07
CA ARG A 69 1.06 6.75 -37.66
C ARG A 69 1.27 7.96 -36.74
N ARG A 70 2.13 8.89 -37.14
CA ARG A 70 2.54 10.07 -36.37
C ARG A 70 1.51 11.21 -36.39
N TYR A 71 0.93 11.51 -37.55
CA TYR A 71 0.08 12.70 -37.71
C TYR A 71 -1.41 12.37 -37.75
N LEU A 72 -1.80 11.25 -38.38
CA LEU A 72 -3.21 10.90 -38.54
C LEU A 72 -3.72 10.08 -37.33
N LEU A 73 -2.87 9.19 -36.81
CA LEU A 73 -3.29 8.21 -35.81
C LEU A 73 -2.78 8.48 -34.39
N ALA A 74 -2.01 9.56 -34.16
CA ALA A 74 -1.48 9.86 -32.82
C ALA A 74 -2.57 10.08 -31.77
N GLN A 75 -3.75 10.58 -32.16
CA GLN A 75 -4.87 10.81 -31.25
C GLN A 75 -5.98 9.76 -31.36
N HIS A 76 -5.75 8.69 -32.12
CA HIS A 76 -6.76 7.64 -32.35
C HIS A 76 -7.17 6.95 -31.03
N THR A 77 -8.41 6.47 -30.95
CA THR A 77 -8.95 5.81 -29.74
C THR A 77 -8.09 4.63 -29.30
N LEU A 78 -7.60 3.84 -30.24
CA LEU A 78 -6.67 2.73 -29.97
C LEU A 78 -5.34 3.18 -29.36
N VAL A 79 -4.84 4.38 -29.67
CA VAL A 79 -3.63 4.95 -29.02
C VAL A 79 -3.94 5.32 -27.58
N LYS A 80 -5.08 5.98 -27.34
CA LYS A 80 -5.53 6.35 -25.99
C LYS A 80 -5.76 5.12 -25.10
N GLN A 81 -6.27 4.03 -25.67
CA GLN A 81 -6.46 2.75 -24.98
C GLN A 81 -5.19 1.89 -24.90
N GLY A 82 -4.06 2.33 -25.46
CA GLY A 82 -2.81 1.56 -25.47
C GLY A 82 -2.85 0.27 -26.30
N ARG A 83 -3.81 0.13 -27.24
CA ARG A 83 -3.99 -1.05 -28.12
C ARG A 83 -3.13 -0.97 -29.38
N PHE A 84 -1.81 -0.81 -29.20
CA PHE A 84 -0.88 -0.61 -30.32
C PHE A 84 -0.71 -1.85 -31.21
N ALA A 85 -0.81 -3.06 -30.67
CA ALA A 85 -0.74 -4.28 -31.50
C ALA A 85 -1.85 -4.29 -32.57
N GLN A 86 -3.08 -3.95 -32.17
CA GLN A 86 -4.22 -3.89 -33.09
C GLN A 86 -4.07 -2.76 -34.11
N LEU A 87 -3.68 -1.57 -33.66
CA LEU A 87 -3.53 -0.40 -34.52
C LEU A 87 -2.47 -0.59 -35.60
N ASP A 88 -1.26 -1.00 -35.21
CA ASP A 88 -0.14 -1.13 -36.13
C ASP A 88 -0.32 -2.34 -37.07
N THR A 89 -0.97 -3.43 -36.64
CA THR A 89 -1.36 -4.54 -37.53
C THR A 89 -2.33 -4.07 -38.62
N LEU A 90 -3.40 -3.35 -38.23
CA LEU A 90 -4.41 -2.86 -39.18
C LEU A 90 -3.83 -1.84 -40.15
N LEU A 91 -2.96 -0.95 -39.66
CA LEU A 91 -2.31 0.07 -40.48
C LEU A 91 -1.41 -0.57 -41.55
N PHE A 92 -0.58 -1.54 -41.16
CA PHE A 92 0.29 -2.23 -42.11
C PHE A 92 -0.49 -3.09 -43.11
N PHE A 93 -1.54 -3.78 -42.65
CA PHE A 93 -2.44 -4.52 -43.54
C PHE A 93 -3.09 -3.58 -44.56
N ALA A 94 -3.65 -2.44 -44.11
CA ALA A 94 -4.28 -1.47 -44.99
C ALA A 94 -3.31 -0.90 -46.03
N ALA A 95 -2.05 -0.62 -45.65
CA ALA A 95 -1.03 -0.16 -46.58
C ALA A 95 -0.53 -1.25 -47.54
N SER A 96 -0.62 -2.52 -47.14
CA SER A 96 -0.17 -3.64 -47.97
C SER A 96 -1.05 -3.91 -49.18
N VAL A 97 -2.34 -3.57 -49.12
CA VAL A 97 -3.29 -3.73 -50.25
C VAL A 97 -2.92 -2.86 -51.45
N PRO A 98 -2.81 -1.52 -51.35
CA PRO A 98 -2.41 -0.69 -52.48
C PRO A 98 -0.97 -0.98 -52.92
N PHE A 99 -0.10 -1.39 -52.00
CA PHE A 99 1.27 -1.76 -52.34
C PHE A 99 1.33 -3.04 -53.19
N ALA A 100 0.55 -4.07 -52.83
CA ALA A 100 0.42 -5.28 -53.62
C ALA A 100 -0.27 -5.01 -54.97
N LEU A 101 -1.28 -4.13 -55.01
CA LEU A 101 -1.91 -3.71 -56.26
C LEU A 101 -0.92 -3.01 -57.19
N TYR A 102 -0.04 -2.15 -56.65
CA TYR A 102 1.02 -1.51 -57.42
C TYR A 102 1.96 -2.54 -58.07
N TYR A 103 2.37 -3.58 -57.33
CA TYR A 103 3.18 -4.67 -57.89
C TYR A 103 2.44 -5.49 -58.94
N ASN A 104 1.14 -5.73 -58.75
CA ASN A 104 0.32 -6.43 -59.74
C ASN A 104 0.23 -5.64 -61.06
N LEU A 105 -0.04 -4.33 -60.98
CA LEU A 105 -0.23 -3.47 -62.15
C LEU A 105 1.09 -3.13 -62.86
N SER A 106 2.19 -2.96 -62.12
CA SER A 106 3.45 -2.46 -62.67
C SER A 106 4.43 -3.57 -63.05
N TYR A 107 4.32 -4.74 -62.41
CA TYR A 107 5.29 -5.85 -62.53
C TYR A 107 4.62 -7.22 -62.70
N GLU A 108 3.31 -7.27 -62.97
CA GLU A 108 2.54 -8.49 -63.23
C GLU A 108 2.62 -9.55 -62.11
N PHE A 109 2.72 -9.12 -60.85
CA PHE A 109 2.79 -10.03 -59.70
C PHE A 109 1.56 -10.93 -59.62
N THR A 110 1.79 -12.23 -59.43
CA THR A 110 0.73 -13.22 -59.20
C THR A 110 0.01 -12.98 -57.86
N ILE A 111 -1.22 -13.51 -57.75
CA ILE A 111 -2.01 -13.45 -56.51
C ILE A 111 -1.22 -14.04 -55.34
N ASP A 112 -0.51 -15.16 -55.55
CA ASP A 112 0.30 -15.80 -54.52
C ASP A 112 1.40 -14.87 -54.00
N SER A 113 2.11 -14.18 -54.90
CA SER A 113 3.18 -13.24 -54.55
C SER A 113 2.65 -12.04 -53.76
N ASN A 114 1.49 -11.53 -54.14
CA ASN A 114 0.80 -10.45 -53.43
C ASN A 114 0.40 -10.89 -52.02
N LEU A 115 -0.15 -12.10 -51.84
CA LEU A 115 -0.50 -12.62 -50.53
C LEU A 115 0.72 -12.68 -49.57
N LYS A 116 1.93 -12.95 -50.08
CA LYS A 116 3.17 -12.91 -49.28
C LYS A 116 3.49 -11.50 -48.78
N VAL A 117 3.29 -10.48 -49.63
CA VAL A 117 3.48 -9.06 -49.29
C VAL A 117 2.48 -8.64 -48.22
N LEU A 118 1.19 -8.95 -48.39
CA LEU A 118 0.15 -8.66 -47.40
C LEU A 118 0.44 -9.32 -46.04
N PHE A 119 0.80 -10.61 -46.06
CA PHE A 119 1.12 -11.36 -44.86
C PHE A 119 2.36 -10.77 -44.14
N GLY A 120 3.45 -10.55 -44.88
CA GLY A 120 4.68 -9.99 -44.34
C GLY A 120 4.47 -8.63 -43.69
N MET A 121 3.80 -7.70 -44.39
CA MET A 121 3.47 -6.38 -43.86
C MET A 121 2.65 -6.47 -42.58
N SER A 122 1.57 -7.26 -42.59
CA SER A 122 0.70 -7.46 -41.41
C SER A 122 1.47 -8.00 -40.21
N LEU A 123 2.40 -8.93 -40.45
CA LEU A 123 3.22 -9.53 -39.42
C LEU A 123 4.19 -8.52 -38.77
N PHE A 124 4.88 -7.72 -39.58
CA PHE A 124 5.74 -6.65 -39.07
C PHE A 124 4.94 -5.60 -38.28
N GLY A 125 3.71 -5.28 -38.71
CA GLY A 125 2.77 -4.46 -37.97
C GLY A 125 2.41 -5.05 -36.61
N PHE A 126 2.10 -6.36 -36.56
CA PHE A 126 1.80 -7.07 -35.32
C PHE A 126 2.96 -7.08 -34.34
N PHE A 127 4.17 -7.41 -34.78
CA PHE A 127 5.33 -7.42 -33.89
C PHE A 127 5.71 -6.03 -33.39
N THR A 128 5.73 -5.04 -34.29
CA THR A 128 6.02 -3.65 -33.93
C THR A 128 5.00 -3.11 -32.95
N GLY A 129 3.71 -3.31 -33.22
CA GLY A 129 2.63 -2.89 -32.34
C GLY A 129 2.65 -3.58 -30.98
N THR A 130 3.00 -4.87 -30.94
CA THR A 130 3.12 -5.62 -29.67
C THR A 130 4.26 -5.10 -28.81
N ILE A 131 5.43 -4.83 -29.40
CA ILE A 131 6.57 -4.22 -28.68
C ILE A 131 6.20 -2.84 -28.13
N LEU A 132 5.54 -2.01 -28.94
CA LEU A 132 5.05 -0.69 -28.50
C LEU A 132 4.05 -0.81 -27.36
N GLN A 133 3.10 -1.74 -27.45
CA GLN A 133 2.08 -2.00 -26.42
C GLN A 133 2.68 -2.41 -25.08
N LEU A 134 3.62 -3.36 -25.08
CA LEU A 134 4.26 -3.81 -23.84
C LEU A 134 5.14 -2.72 -23.24
N THR A 135 5.87 -1.98 -24.06
CA THR A 135 6.73 -0.89 -23.59
C THR A 135 5.92 0.26 -22.99
N ALA A 136 4.79 0.60 -23.61
CA ALA A 136 3.90 1.63 -23.08
C ALA A 136 3.26 1.22 -21.75
N LYS A 137 2.83 -0.05 -21.62
CA LYS A 137 2.34 -0.59 -20.34
C LYS A 137 3.39 -0.51 -19.24
N LEU A 138 4.64 -0.89 -19.54
CA LEU A 138 5.75 -0.75 -18.59
C LEU A 138 5.91 0.71 -18.18
N SER A 139 6.09 1.63 -19.13
CA SER A 139 6.27 3.06 -18.84
C SER A 139 5.12 3.69 -18.05
N GLN A 140 3.88 3.22 -18.24
CA GLN A 140 2.74 3.66 -17.44
C GLN A 140 2.90 3.27 -15.97
N MET A 141 3.42 2.06 -15.69
CA MET A 141 3.71 1.61 -14.32
C MET A 141 4.82 2.45 -13.69
N ASP A 142 5.91 2.75 -14.41
CA ASP A 142 6.99 3.63 -13.91
C ASP A 142 6.44 4.99 -13.50
N LYS A 143 5.60 5.61 -14.34
CA LYS A 143 4.99 6.92 -14.05
C LYS A 143 4.07 6.87 -12.83
N MET A 144 3.32 5.79 -12.63
CA MET A 144 2.48 5.61 -11.44
C MET A 144 3.33 5.50 -10.18
N GLU A 145 4.43 4.75 -10.23
CA GLU A 145 5.39 4.64 -9.12
C GLU A 145 6.06 5.99 -8.79
N GLU A 146 6.51 6.74 -9.80
CA GLU A 146 7.14 8.05 -9.62
C GLU A 146 6.18 9.13 -9.09
N SER A 147 4.92 9.11 -9.54
CA SER A 147 3.90 10.08 -9.13
C SER A 147 3.23 9.75 -7.79
N GLY A 148 3.35 8.50 -7.32
CA GLY A 148 2.64 7.99 -6.14
C GLY A 148 1.13 7.89 -6.33
N GLN A 149 0.61 8.07 -7.56
CA GLN A 149 -0.81 7.97 -7.87
C GLN A 149 -1.12 6.56 -8.36
N PHE A 150 -1.77 5.78 -7.50
CA PHE A 150 -2.13 4.40 -7.79
C PHE A 150 -3.65 4.24 -7.89
N ASP A 151 -4.07 3.43 -8.86
CA ASP A 151 -5.44 2.92 -8.90
C ASP A 151 -5.55 1.72 -7.96
N PHE A 152 -6.53 1.76 -7.05
CA PHE A 152 -6.82 0.66 -6.12
C PHE A 152 -8.11 -0.08 -6.47
N ARG A 153 -8.73 0.25 -7.62
CA ARG A 153 -9.99 -0.34 -8.08
C ARG A 153 -9.82 -1.02 -9.43
N LEU A 154 -10.59 -2.09 -9.65
CA LEU A 154 -10.72 -2.72 -10.96
C LEU A 154 -11.57 -1.82 -11.86
N ILE A 155 -11.00 -1.36 -12.97
CA ILE A 155 -11.67 -0.51 -13.97
C ILE A 155 -11.69 -1.23 -15.32
N GLY A 156 -12.82 -1.14 -16.02
CA GLY A 156 -12.99 -1.68 -17.37
C GLY A 156 -13.44 -3.13 -17.43
N GLU A 157 -13.12 -3.81 -18.53
CA GLU A 157 -13.49 -5.21 -18.76
C GLU A 157 -12.36 -6.16 -18.37
N ARG A 158 -12.72 -7.33 -17.81
CA ARG A 158 -11.75 -8.35 -17.44
C ARG A 158 -11.10 -8.94 -18.67
N SER A 159 -9.79 -8.85 -18.75
CA SER A 159 -8.97 -9.49 -19.78
C SER A 159 -8.02 -10.50 -19.13
N SER A 160 -7.92 -11.70 -19.68
CA SER A 160 -7.04 -12.74 -19.12
C SER A 160 -5.62 -12.59 -19.66
N LEU A 161 -4.64 -12.44 -18.75
CA LEU A 161 -3.22 -12.41 -19.11
C LEU A 161 -2.78 -13.76 -19.70
N VAL A 162 -3.28 -14.86 -19.13
CA VAL A 162 -2.98 -16.21 -19.61
C VAL A 162 -3.51 -16.41 -21.02
N LYS A 163 -4.76 -16.00 -21.30
CA LYS A 163 -5.31 -16.07 -22.67
C LYS A 163 -4.53 -15.17 -23.65
N GLN A 164 -4.10 -13.99 -23.23
CA GLN A 164 -3.26 -13.12 -24.06
C GLN A 164 -1.91 -13.77 -24.39
N MET A 165 -1.28 -14.42 -23.41
CA MET A 165 0.00 -15.12 -23.59
C MET A 165 -0.16 -16.35 -24.50
N ILE A 166 -1.19 -17.18 -24.27
CA ILE A 166 -1.50 -18.31 -25.14
C ILE A 166 -1.80 -17.82 -26.56
N GLY A 167 -2.63 -16.80 -26.71
CA GLY A 167 -2.96 -16.21 -28.01
C GLY A 167 -1.71 -15.71 -28.75
N LEU A 168 -0.81 -15.02 -28.05
CA LEU A 168 0.46 -14.57 -28.63
C LEU A 168 1.33 -15.75 -29.07
N VAL A 169 1.49 -16.79 -28.25
CA VAL A 169 2.28 -17.99 -28.59
C VAL A 169 1.66 -18.72 -29.78
N VAL A 170 0.34 -18.88 -29.81
CA VAL A 170 -0.37 -19.49 -30.95
C VAL A 170 -0.15 -18.67 -32.22
N VAL A 171 -0.30 -17.34 -32.17
CA VAL A 171 -0.04 -16.47 -33.33
C VAL A 171 1.41 -16.59 -33.79
N LEU A 172 2.39 -16.61 -32.88
CA LEU A 172 3.80 -16.81 -33.20
C LEU A 172 4.07 -18.17 -33.87
N LEU A 173 3.50 -19.26 -33.34
CA LEU A 173 3.65 -20.60 -33.91
C LEU A 173 2.96 -20.73 -35.27
N VAL A 174 1.73 -20.24 -35.41
CA VAL A 174 1.00 -20.23 -36.68
C VAL A 174 1.75 -19.42 -37.72
N THR A 175 2.28 -18.26 -37.33
CA THR A 175 3.10 -17.43 -38.22
C THR A 175 4.36 -18.17 -38.64
N LEU A 176 5.11 -18.75 -37.69
CA LEU A 176 6.34 -19.48 -37.97
C LEU A 176 6.08 -20.63 -38.93
N THR A 177 5.07 -21.46 -38.66
CA THR A 177 4.67 -22.58 -39.52
C THR A 177 4.29 -22.08 -40.91
N THR A 178 3.46 -21.04 -41.01
CA THR A 178 3.03 -20.46 -42.30
C THR A 178 4.23 -19.94 -43.10
N MET A 179 5.16 -19.23 -42.44
CA MET A 179 6.37 -18.71 -43.09
C MET A 179 7.30 -19.82 -43.55
N LEU A 180 7.52 -20.84 -42.72
CA LEU A 180 8.35 -22.00 -43.08
C LEU A 180 7.74 -22.77 -44.26
N THR A 181 6.43 -23.01 -44.26
CA THR A 181 5.74 -23.66 -45.38
C THR A 181 5.85 -22.81 -46.65
N MET A 182 5.67 -21.49 -46.54
CA MET A 182 5.72 -20.59 -47.69
C MET A 182 7.11 -20.52 -48.33
N ILE A 183 8.17 -20.51 -47.51
CA ILE A 183 9.56 -20.57 -47.98
C ILE A 183 9.85 -21.95 -48.56
N ALA A 184 9.46 -23.04 -47.88
CA ALA A 184 9.68 -24.40 -48.37
C ALA A 184 9.04 -24.63 -49.76
N VAL A 185 7.78 -24.21 -49.95
CA VAL A 185 7.09 -24.32 -51.25
C VAL A 185 7.82 -23.49 -52.32
N LYS A 186 8.27 -22.28 -51.99
CA LYS A 186 9.04 -21.43 -52.91
C LYS A 186 10.35 -22.09 -53.32
N ASP A 187 11.11 -22.57 -52.35
CA ASP A 187 12.43 -23.18 -52.56
C ASP A 187 12.33 -24.50 -53.33
N ILE A 188 11.32 -25.33 -53.05
CA ILE A 188 11.06 -26.56 -53.81
C ILE A 188 10.75 -26.22 -55.27
N PHE A 189 9.82 -25.29 -55.52
CA PHE A 189 9.46 -24.88 -56.88
C PHE A 189 10.64 -24.28 -57.64
N TRP A 190 11.46 -23.47 -56.97
CA TRP A 190 12.64 -22.84 -57.56
C TRP A 190 13.73 -23.86 -57.90
N LEU A 191 13.96 -24.86 -57.04
CA LEU A 191 14.91 -25.94 -57.29
C LEU A 191 14.46 -26.86 -58.42
N GLU A 192 13.15 -27.14 -58.54
CA GLU A 192 12.58 -27.92 -59.65
C GLU A 192 12.86 -27.27 -61.01
N HIS A 193 12.77 -25.93 -61.09
CA HIS A 193 13.02 -25.18 -62.32
C HIS A 193 14.50 -24.80 -62.53
N ASN A 194 15.39 -25.11 -61.59
CA ASN A 194 16.83 -24.82 -61.66
C ASN A 194 17.69 -26.01 -61.20
N PRO A 195 17.58 -27.20 -61.85
CA PRO A 195 18.24 -28.42 -61.40
C PRO A 195 19.78 -28.31 -61.42
N GLU A 196 20.35 -27.49 -62.31
CA GLU A 196 21.79 -27.23 -62.42
C GLU A 196 22.38 -26.73 -61.09
N ARG A 197 21.64 -25.86 -60.38
CA ARG A 197 22.05 -25.27 -59.10
C ARG A 197 21.98 -26.25 -57.93
N LEU A 198 21.31 -27.38 -58.12
CA LEU A 198 21.33 -28.47 -57.14
C LEU A 198 22.64 -29.26 -57.25
N LEU A 199 23.16 -29.43 -58.47
CA LEU A 199 24.37 -30.18 -58.78
C LEU A 199 25.64 -29.43 -58.37
N ASP A 200 25.68 -28.11 -58.53
CA ASP A 200 26.82 -27.27 -58.12
C ASP A 200 26.83 -26.91 -56.61
N GLY A 201 25.78 -27.30 -55.87
CA GLY A 201 25.62 -27.06 -54.43
C GLY A 201 25.18 -25.64 -54.04
N THR A 202 25.11 -24.69 -54.97
CA THR A 202 24.74 -23.30 -54.70
C THR A 202 23.28 -23.16 -54.27
N GLY A 203 22.38 -23.98 -54.84
CA GLY A 203 20.97 -24.01 -54.49
C GLY A 203 20.73 -24.40 -53.03
N LYS A 204 21.43 -25.42 -52.53
CA LYS A 204 21.33 -25.85 -51.11
C LYS A 204 21.72 -24.73 -50.15
N ILE A 205 22.78 -23.99 -50.48
CA ILE A 205 23.26 -22.86 -49.67
C ILE A 205 22.23 -21.72 -49.67
N SER A 206 21.54 -21.46 -50.80
CA SER A 206 20.48 -20.45 -50.87
C SER A 206 19.32 -20.76 -49.93
N VAL A 207 18.78 -21.97 -49.99
CA VAL A 207 17.70 -22.44 -49.11
C VAL A 207 18.10 -22.29 -47.64
N ILE A 208 19.29 -22.77 -47.25
CA ILE A 208 19.76 -22.66 -45.86
C ILE A 208 19.83 -21.19 -45.41
N LYS A 209 20.30 -20.27 -46.27
CA LYS A 209 20.37 -18.84 -45.94
C LYS A 209 18.99 -18.22 -45.72
N GLU A 210 17.96 -18.66 -46.43
CA GLU A 210 16.58 -18.17 -46.26
C GLU A 210 15.98 -18.65 -44.94
N PHE A 211 16.13 -19.94 -44.61
CA PHE A 211 15.69 -20.48 -43.33
C PHE A 211 16.42 -19.84 -42.14
N ILE A 212 17.73 -19.64 -42.23
CA ILE A 212 18.51 -18.93 -41.20
C ILE A 212 18.01 -17.49 -41.06
N TYR A 213 17.79 -16.79 -42.17
CA TYR A 213 17.30 -15.41 -42.14
C TYR A 213 15.93 -15.32 -41.44
N LEU A 214 14.98 -16.19 -41.79
CA LEU A 214 13.67 -16.24 -41.15
C LEU A 214 13.79 -16.54 -39.65
N ALA A 215 14.61 -17.54 -39.28
CA ALA A 215 14.80 -17.94 -37.89
C ALA A 215 15.39 -16.79 -37.05
N VAL A 216 16.36 -16.05 -37.58
CA VAL A 216 16.96 -14.89 -36.89
C VAL A 216 15.95 -13.76 -36.72
N VAL A 217 15.18 -13.43 -37.77
CA VAL A 217 14.20 -12.33 -37.70
C VAL A 217 13.04 -12.67 -36.76
N LEU A 218 12.38 -13.81 -36.96
CA LEU A 218 11.25 -14.23 -36.11
C LEU A 218 11.69 -14.52 -34.68
N GLY A 219 12.85 -15.17 -34.52
CA GLY A 219 13.45 -15.43 -33.21
C GLY A 219 13.76 -14.13 -32.46
N GLY A 220 14.33 -13.14 -33.14
CA GLY A 220 14.60 -11.82 -32.55
C GLY A 220 13.35 -11.11 -32.05
N TYR A 221 12.27 -11.10 -32.84
CA TYR A 221 10.98 -10.55 -32.41
C TYR A 221 10.36 -11.34 -31.25
N ALA A 222 10.34 -12.67 -31.33
CA ALA A 222 9.80 -13.54 -30.28
C ALA A 222 10.54 -13.32 -28.95
N ILE A 223 11.87 -13.34 -28.96
CA ILE A 223 12.70 -13.08 -27.77
C ILE A 223 12.41 -11.69 -27.20
N THR A 224 12.36 -10.66 -28.04
CA THR A 224 12.07 -9.29 -27.59
C THR A 224 10.70 -9.19 -26.92
N ILE A 225 9.66 -9.77 -27.52
CA ILE A 225 8.31 -9.75 -26.96
C ILE A 225 8.26 -10.54 -25.64
N MET A 226 8.89 -11.72 -25.58
CA MET A 226 8.92 -12.55 -24.37
C MET A 226 9.69 -11.88 -23.22
N THR A 227 10.80 -11.21 -23.51
CA THR A 227 11.56 -10.46 -22.48
C THR A 227 10.75 -9.28 -21.94
N LEU A 228 10.01 -8.55 -22.79
CA LEU A 228 9.12 -7.47 -22.34
C LEU A 228 7.96 -7.98 -21.49
N TRP A 229 7.36 -9.12 -21.88
CA TRP A 229 6.34 -9.79 -21.07
C TRP A 229 6.87 -10.24 -19.70
N SER A 230 8.07 -10.84 -19.69
CA SER A 230 8.74 -11.24 -18.45
C SER A 230 9.00 -10.05 -17.54
N LYS A 231 9.48 -8.92 -18.09
CA LYS A 231 9.65 -7.67 -17.34
C LYS A 231 8.33 -7.17 -16.74
N LEU A 232 7.25 -7.20 -17.52
CA LEU A 232 5.92 -6.77 -17.06
C LEU A 232 5.44 -7.61 -15.87
N ILE A 233 5.48 -8.94 -16.01
CA ILE A 233 5.06 -9.86 -14.94
C ILE A 233 5.94 -9.70 -13.70
N LYS A 234 7.26 -9.65 -13.88
CA LYS A 234 8.22 -9.48 -12.78
C LYS A 234 7.93 -8.21 -11.98
N ARG A 235 7.64 -7.09 -12.67
CA ARG A 235 7.35 -5.82 -11.99
C ARG A 235 6.07 -5.89 -11.16
N ILE A 236 5.00 -6.47 -11.71
CA ILE A 236 3.75 -6.66 -10.98
C ILE A 236 3.99 -7.52 -9.74
N LEU A 237 4.66 -8.66 -9.88
CA LEU A 237 4.92 -9.58 -8.76
C LEU A 237 5.79 -8.95 -7.66
N LEU A 238 6.87 -8.25 -8.03
CA LEU A 238 7.72 -7.54 -7.06
C LEU A 238 6.96 -6.44 -6.31
N SER A 239 6.03 -5.74 -6.98
CA SER A 239 5.17 -4.76 -6.33
C SER A 239 4.27 -5.42 -5.28
N GLN A 240 3.68 -6.58 -5.58
CA GLN A 240 2.89 -7.34 -4.61
C GLN A 240 3.73 -7.84 -3.42
N GLU A 241 4.91 -8.39 -3.71
CA GLU A 241 5.84 -8.89 -2.69
C GLU A 241 6.28 -7.78 -1.73
N CYS A 242 6.64 -6.61 -2.25
CA CYS A 242 7.03 -5.46 -1.44
C CYS A 242 5.88 -4.98 -0.54
N ALA A 243 4.67 -4.84 -1.09
CA ALA A 243 3.50 -4.42 -0.32
C ALA A 243 3.17 -5.40 0.81
N LEU A 244 3.18 -6.71 0.52
CA LEU A 244 2.95 -7.75 1.53
C LEU A 244 4.07 -7.77 2.59
N SER A 245 5.32 -7.60 2.19
CA SER A 245 6.45 -7.52 3.11
C SER A 245 6.30 -6.38 4.12
N LYS A 246 5.89 -5.19 3.67
CA LYS A 246 5.60 -4.04 4.54
C LYS A 246 4.51 -4.36 5.56
N VAL A 247 3.41 -4.96 5.12
CA VAL A 247 2.31 -5.37 6.01
C VAL A 247 2.79 -6.41 7.03
N THR A 248 3.58 -7.41 6.62
CA THR A 248 4.14 -8.41 7.54
C THR A 248 5.10 -7.80 8.58
N ASN A 249 5.71 -6.65 8.26
CA ASN A 249 6.54 -5.89 9.20
C ASN A 249 5.72 -4.94 10.09
N GLY A 250 4.39 -4.98 10.01
CA GLY A 250 3.49 -4.18 10.84
C GLY A 250 3.16 -2.80 10.27
N GLU A 251 3.57 -2.47 9.04
CA GLU A 251 3.16 -1.23 8.39
C GLU A 251 1.68 -1.30 7.99
N GLN A 252 0.86 -0.43 8.58
CA GLN A 252 -0.56 -0.30 8.28
C GLN A 252 -0.80 0.65 7.09
N GLY A 253 -1.99 0.60 6.50
CA GLY A 253 -2.38 1.49 5.39
C GLY A 253 -1.72 1.21 4.03
N VAL A 254 -0.87 0.19 3.93
CA VAL A 254 -0.27 -0.22 2.65
C VAL A 254 -1.35 -0.85 1.77
N ARG A 255 -1.41 -0.47 0.49
CA ARG A 255 -2.32 -1.04 -0.51
C ARG A 255 -1.57 -1.36 -1.80
N LEU A 256 -1.96 -2.46 -2.43
CA LEU A 256 -1.39 -2.93 -3.69
C LEU A 256 -1.95 -2.13 -4.87
N PRO A 257 -1.10 -1.60 -5.75
CA PRO A 257 -1.55 -0.97 -6.99
C PRO A 257 -2.17 -1.99 -7.95
N ILE A 258 -3.22 -1.57 -8.65
CA ILE A 258 -3.94 -2.39 -9.64
C ILE A 258 -3.58 -1.90 -11.05
N PHE A 259 -2.76 -2.68 -11.76
CA PHE A 259 -2.28 -2.33 -13.11
C PHE A 259 -3.22 -2.75 -14.26
N GLY A 260 -4.39 -3.29 -13.94
CA GLY A 260 -5.43 -3.60 -14.91
C GLY A 260 -6.37 -4.71 -14.45
N TYR A 261 -7.52 -4.83 -15.12
CA TYR A 261 -8.48 -5.87 -14.79
C TYR A 261 -8.10 -7.21 -15.45
N ASN A 262 -7.29 -7.99 -14.74
CA ASN A 262 -6.87 -9.34 -15.11
C ASN A 262 -6.70 -10.21 -13.85
N GLU A 263 -6.16 -11.42 -13.97
CA GLU A 263 -5.93 -12.33 -12.83
C GLU A 263 -5.08 -11.67 -11.73
N LEU A 264 -3.96 -11.04 -12.08
CA LEU A 264 -3.07 -10.38 -11.12
C LEU A 264 -3.69 -9.13 -10.50
N GLY A 265 -4.46 -8.36 -11.28
CA GLY A 265 -5.20 -7.21 -10.76
C GLY A 265 -6.35 -7.62 -9.83
N SER A 266 -7.06 -8.71 -10.14
CA SER A 266 -8.06 -9.27 -9.25
C SER A 266 -7.44 -9.77 -7.95
N MET A 267 -6.27 -10.41 -8.01
CA MET A 267 -5.51 -10.77 -6.81
C MET A 267 -5.16 -9.53 -5.99
N ALA A 268 -4.59 -8.47 -6.60
CA ALA A 268 -4.28 -7.22 -5.90
C ALA A 268 -5.52 -6.59 -5.25
N SER A 269 -6.67 -6.59 -5.94
CA SER A 269 -7.94 -6.11 -5.39
C SER A 269 -8.40 -6.92 -4.18
N MET A 270 -8.36 -8.26 -4.25
CA MET A 270 -8.75 -9.13 -3.16
C MET A 270 -7.79 -8.99 -1.97
N THR A 271 -6.49 -8.84 -2.23
CA THR A 271 -5.50 -8.53 -1.20
C THR A 271 -5.82 -7.20 -0.52
N ASN A 272 -6.15 -6.14 -1.26
CA ASN A 272 -6.56 -4.87 -0.66
C ASN A 272 -7.78 -5.03 0.25
N THR A 273 -8.82 -5.75 -0.19
CA THR A 273 -10.00 -6.04 0.64
C THR A 273 -9.66 -6.86 1.89
N MET A 274 -8.72 -7.80 1.78
CA MET A 274 -8.20 -8.54 2.93
C MET A 274 -7.47 -7.63 3.90
N LEU A 275 -6.63 -6.71 3.40
CA LEU A 275 -5.91 -5.74 4.23
C LEU A 275 -6.85 -4.77 4.94
N ASP A 276 -7.89 -4.27 4.25
CA ASP A 276 -8.94 -3.44 4.86
C ASP A 276 -9.67 -4.22 5.98
N SER A 277 -10.01 -5.47 5.74
CA SER A 277 -10.67 -6.34 6.73
C SER A 277 -9.77 -6.61 7.95
N LEU A 278 -8.48 -6.85 7.73
CA LEU A 278 -7.51 -7.07 8.80
C LEU A 278 -7.33 -5.83 9.68
N GLU A 279 -7.21 -4.65 9.06
CA GLU A 279 -7.11 -3.37 9.76
C GLU A 279 -8.38 -3.10 10.59
N SER A 280 -9.56 -3.34 10.02
CA SER A 280 -10.82 -3.22 10.74
C SER A 280 -10.91 -4.16 11.93
N ALA A 281 -10.55 -5.44 11.75
CA ALA A 281 -10.59 -6.43 12.83
C ALA A 281 -9.60 -6.09 13.96
N GLN A 282 -8.40 -5.61 13.64
CA GLN A 282 -7.44 -5.14 14.64
C GLN A 282 -7.97 -3.95 15.44
N ASN A 283 -8.57 -2.97 14.76
CA ASN A 283 -9.17 -1.81 15.41
C ASN A 283 -10.37 -2.19 16.28
N GLU A 284 -11.19 -3.14 15.84
CA GLU A 284 -12.31 -3.69 16.62
C GLU A 284 -11.82 -4.36 17.90
N VAL A 285 -10.80 -5.22 17.82
CA VAL A 285 -10.19 -5.87 18.99
C VAL A 285 -9.60 -4.84 19.95
N LYS A 286 -8.88 -3.83 19.43
CA LYS A 286 -8.32 -2.74 20.26
C LYS A 286 -9.43 -1.98 20.98
N THR A 287 -10.46 -1.55 20.25
CA THR A 287 -11.58 -0.77 20.79
C THR A 287 -12.37 -1.58 21.82
N THR A 288 -12.68 -2.84 21.51
CA THR A 288 -13.40 -3.74 22.42
C THR A 288 -12.63 -3.93 23.72
N ARG A 289 -11.31 -4.12 23.64
CA ARG A 289 -10.46 -4.23 24.83
C ARG A 289 -10.47 -2.94 25.66
N ASP A 290 -10.28 -1.78 25.02
CA ASP A 290 -10.23 -0.50 25.72
C ASP A 290 -11.59 -0.19 26.41
N VAL A 291 -12.72 -0.45 25.73
CA VAL A 291 -14.07 -0.30 26.32
C VAL A 291 -14.32 -1.30 27.46
N ALA A 292 -13.89 -2.55 27.32
CA ALA A 292 -14.05 -3.56 28.36
C ALA A 292 -13.28 -3.21 29.64
N ILE A 293 -12.04 -2.68 29.51
CA ILE A 293 -11.24 -2.21 30.65
C ILE A 293 -11.98 -1.11 31.40
N VAL A 294 -12.43 -0.07 30.69
CA VAL A 294 -13.14 1.06 31.32
C VAL A 294 -14.45 0.58 31.97
N SER A 295 -15.21 -0.29 31.29
CA SER A 295 -16.50 -0.78 31.79
C SER A 295 -16.37 -1.66 33.04
N LEU A 296 -15.39 -2.57 33.06
CA LEU A 296 -15.15 -3.43 34.24
C LEU A 296 -14.59 -2.63 35.41
N SER A 297 -13.76 -1.62 35.15
CA SER A 297 -13.28 -0.68 36.17
C SER A 297 -14.44 0.13 36.74
N ALA A 298 -15.33 0.65 35.89
CA ALA A 298 -16.53 1.36 36.32
C ALA A 298 -17.49 0.46 37.13
N LEU A 299 -17.55 -0.84 36.81
CA LEU A 299 -18.33 -1.80 37.61
C LEU A 299 -17.72 -2.00 39.00
N ALA A 300 -16.39 -2.04 39.12
CA ALA A 300 -15.72 -2.10 40.42
C ALA A 300 -16.01 -0.84 41.25
N GLU A 301 -15.94 0.35 40.63
CA GLU A 301 -16.27 1.62 41.29
C GLU A 301 -17.76 1.77 41.61
N SER A 302 -18.67 1.10 40.89
CA SER A 302 -20.12 1.22 41.16
C SER A 302 -20.55 0.72 42.54
N ARG A 303 -19.68 -0.01 43.25
CA ARG A 303 -19.87 -0.38 44.66
C ARG A 303 -19.45 0.71 45.64
N ASP A 304 -18.76 1.75 45.20
CA ASP A 304 -18.40 2.95 45.94
C ASP A 304 -19.28 4.12 45.44
N ASN A 305 -19.22 5.28 46.11
CA ASN A 305 -19.87 6.51 45.66
C ASN A 305 -19.11 7.22 44.52
N GLU A 306 -18.08 6.60 43.96
CA GLU A 306 -17.30 7.14 42.85
C GLU A 306 -18.00 6.84 41.51
N THR A 307 -18.05 7.83 40.62
CA THR A 307 -18.78 7.72 39.35
C THR A 307 -17.89 7.18 38.23
N GLY A 308 -18.48 6.71 37.13
CA GLY A 308 -17.70 6.40 35.92
C GLY A 308 -16.92 7.60 35.35
N ALA A 309 -17.29 8.84 35.71
CA ALA A 309 -16.58 10.04 35.30
C ALA A 309 -15.25 10.23 36.06
N HIS A 310 -15.13 9.78 37.31
CA HIS A 310 -13.87 9.76 38.07
C HIS A 310 -12.77 8.99 37.31
N ILE A 311 -13.12 7.82 36.76
CA ILE A 311 -12.19 7.01 35.96
C ILE A 311 -11.69 7.80 34.75
N LEU A 312 -12.59 8.44 34.00
CA LEU A 312 -12.21 9.21 32.80
C LEU A 312 -11.34 10.42 33.16
N ARG A 313 -11.63 11.11 34.27
CA ARG A 313 -10.86 12.27 34.74
C ARG A 313 -9.45 11.88 35.15
N THR A 314 -9.31 10.87 36.00
CA THR A 314 -8.00 10.41 36.49
C THR A 314 -7.10 9.88 35.36
N GLN A 315 -7.67 9.21 34.35
CA GLN A 315 -6.94 8.84 33.14
C GLN A 315 -6.32 10.04 32.42
N GLU A 316 -7.10 11.07 32.17
CA GLU A 316 -6.62 12.27 31.48
C GLU A 316 -5.65 13.09 32.35
N TYR A 317 -5.88 13.18 33.67
CA TYR A 317 -4.92 13.82 34.59
C TYR A 317 -3.54 13.15 34.56
N VAL A 318 -3.49 11.82 34.67
CA VAL A 318 -2.23 11.06 34.62
C VAL A 318 -1.51 11.30 33.29
N LYS A 319 -2.25 11.30 32.18
CA LYS A 319 -1.71 11.52 30.85
C LYS A 319 -1.10 12.91 30.70
N VAL A 320 -1.81 13.96 31.11
CA VAL A 320 -1.32 15.35 31.02
C VAL A 320 -0.09 15.56 31.91
N LEU A 321 -0.08 15.02 33.13
CA LEU A 321 1.10 15.08 34.01
C LEU A 321 2.31 14.37 33.37
N ALA A 322 2.10 13.18 32.80
CA ALA A 322 3.16 12.42 32.14
C ALA A 322 3.69 13.15 30.89
N GLN A 323 2.81 13.79 30.11
CA GLN A 323 3.21 14.61 28.96
C GLN A 323 4.05 15.81 29.39
N GLU A 324 3.68 16.49 30.48
CA GLU A 324 4.47 17.60 31.00
C GLU A 324 5.85 17.14 31.49
N LEU A 325 5.91 16.08 32.30
CA LEU A 325 7.18 15.53 32.79
C LEU A 325 8.08 15.04 31.66
N SER A 326 7.53 14.54 30.55
CA SER A 326 8.31 14.06 29.40
C SER A 326 9.18 15.15 28.76
N LYS A 327 8.85 16.43 28.98
CA LYS A 327 9.62 17.59 28.51
C LYS A 327 10.94 17.79 29.26
N SER A 328 11.09 17.18 30.44
CA SER A 328 12.32 17.20 31.23
C SER A 328 13.28 16.10 30.78
N GLU A 329 14.57 16.43 30.63
CA GLU A 329 15.62 15.48 30.22
C GLU A 329 15.69 14.23 31.11
N ILE A 330 15.32 14.36 32.38
CA ILE A 330 15.34 13.26 33.37
C ILE A 330 14.35 12.16 32.98
N HIS A 331 13.18 12.53 32.45
CA HIS A 331 12.07 11.59 32.19
C HIS A 331 11.87 11.25 30.71
N THR A 332 12.50 11.98 29.79
CA THR A 332 12.32 11.78 28.33
C THR A 332 12.58 10.33 27.88
N ASN A 333 13.54 9.64 28.50
CA ASN A 333 13.86 8.24 28.16
C ASN A 333 12.77 7.25 28.61
N LEU A 334 12.09 7.52 29.72
CA LEU A 334 11.05 6.65 30.28
C LEU A 334 9.67 6.99 29.69
N LEU A 335 9.31 8.27 29.69
CA LEU A 335 8.00 8.80 29.26
C LEU A 335 7.91 8.96 27.74
N THR A 336 8.14 7.85 27.03
CA THR A 336 7.88 7.76 25.59
C THR A 336 6.38 7.86 25.29
N PRO A 337 5.96 8.26 24.06
CA PRO A 337 4.54 8.30 23.69
C PRO A 337 3.79 6.98 23.98
N ASN A 338 4.46 5.84 23.75
CA ASN A 338 3.90 4.52 24.02
C ASN A 338 3.71 4.27 25.53
N TYR A 339 4.66 4.68 26.38
CA TYR A 339 4.54 4.50 27.82
C TYR A 339 3.47 5.42 28.42
N ILE A 340 3.32 6.64 27.91
CA ILE A 340 2.22 7.55 28.29
C ILE A 340 0.86 6.95 27.92
N GLU A 341 0.71 6.34 26.73
CA GLU A 341 -0.53 5.63 26.37
C GLU A 341 -0.80 4.45 27.32
N LEU A 342 0.24 3.73 27.76
CA LEU A 342 0.09 2.66 28.75
C LEU A 342 -0.38 3.20 30.11
N LEU A 343 0.22 4.28 30.62
CA LEU A 343 -0.21 4.93 31.86
C LEU A 343 -1.68 5.33 31.80
N TYR A 344 -2.08 6.02 30.72
CA TYR A 344 -3.45 6.43 30.46
C TYR A 344 -4.43 5.24 30.48
N LYS A 345 -4.07 4.15 29.81
CA LYS A 345 -4.92 2.96 29.73
C LYS A 345 -5.00 2.19 31.04
N SER A 346 -3.92 2.21 31.84
CA SER A 346 -3.79 1.44 33.08
C SER A 346 -4.40 2.14 34.30
N ALA A 347 -4.48 3.48 34.29
CA ALA A 347 -5.03 4.28 35.40
C ALA A 347 -6.44 3.86 35.90
N PRO A 348 -7.41 3.43 35.06
CA PRO A 348 -8.72 2.97 35.53
C PRO A 348 -8.69 1.84 36.53
N LEU A 349 -7.61 1.04 36.54
CA LEU A 349 -7.51 -0.16 37.34
C LEU A 349 -6.89 0.09 38.72
N HIS A 350 -6.62 1.33 39.11
CA HIS A 350 -5.97 1.64 40.39
C HIS A 350 -6.78 1.08 41.57
N ASP A 351 -8.10 1.29 41.56
CA ASP A 351 -9.05 0.91 42.62
C ASP A 351 -9.81 -0.40 42.36
N VAL A 352 -9.44 -1.18 41.34
CA VAL A 352 -10.11 -2.45 40.99
C VAL A 352 -10.19 -3.43 42.17
N GLY A 353 -9.27 -3.32 43.15
CA GLY A 353 -9.25 -4.13 44.36
C GLY A 353 -10.36 -3.83 45.37
N LYS A 354 -11.09 -2.71 45.25
CA LYS A 354 -12.25 -2.39 46.11
C LYS A 354 -13.31 -3.48 46.06
N VAL A 355 -13.36 -4.27 44.98
CA VAL A 355 -14.23 -5.45 44.87
C VAL A 355 -14.02 -6.46 46.00
N GLY A 356 -12.83 -6.52 46.60
CA GLY A 356 -12.53 -7.40 47.73
C GLY A 356 -12.79 -6.78 49.11
N VAL A 357 -13.19 -5.50 49.19
CA VAL A 357 -13.49 -4.82 50.45
C VAL A 357 -14.93 -5.14 50.89
N PRO A 358 -15.17 -5.49 52.17
CA PRO A 358 -16.52 -5.72 52.70
C PRO A 358 -17.42 -4.49 52.62
N ASP A 359 -18.70 -4.67 52.28
CA ASP A 359 -19.68 -3.58 52.12
C ASP A 359 -19.83 -2.69 53.37
N ASN A 360 -19.77 -3.29 54.57
CA ASN A 360 -19.90 -2.53 55.82
C ASN A 360 -18.72 -1.57 56.07
N VAL A 361 -17.57 -1.81 55.42
CA VAL A 361 -16.41 -0.91 55.42
C VAL A 361 -16.51 0.06 54.24
N LEU A 362 -16.73 -0.44 53.02
CA LEU A 362 -16.75 0.37 51.79
C LEU A 362 -17.87 1.41 51.78
N LEU A 363 -19.08 1.03 52.19
CA LEU A 363 -20.29 1.87 52.12
C LEU A 363 -20.57 2.63 53.42
N LYS A 364 -19.64 2.66 54.38
CA LYS A 364 -19.87 3.28 55.69
C LYS A 364 -20.16 4.78 55.53
N PRO A 365 -21.33 5.30 55.99
CA PRO A 365 -21.68 6.72 55.88
C PRO A 365 -21.02 7.54 56.99
N GLY A 366 -19.69 7.54 57.05
CA GLY A 366 -18.92 8.23 58.09
C GLY A 366 -17.43 7.90 58.05
N LYS A 367 -16.68 8.36 59.05
CA LYS A 367 -15.26 8.00 59.17
C LYS A 367 -15.12 6.51 59.53
N LEU A 368 -14.13 5.86 58.92
CA LEU A 368 -13.71 4.51 59.28
C LEU A 368 -13.07 4.52 60.68
N THR A 369 -13.25 3.45 61.45
CA THR A 369 -12.41 3.17 62.63
C THR A 369 -11.03 2.72 62.17
N ASP A 370 -10.06 2.65 63.08
CA ASP A 370 -8.71 2.22 62.75
C ASP A 370 -8.73 0.78 62.17
N GLU A 371 -9.53 -0.12 62.74
CA GLU A 371 -9.66 -1.51 62.24
C GLU A 371 -10.31 -1.58 60.85
N GLU A 372 -11.34 -0.76 60.60
CA GLU A 372 -11.98 -0.68 59.28
C GLU A 372 -11.04 -0.05 58.25
N PHE A 373 -10.22 0.92 58.66
CA PHE A 373 -9.22 1.54 57.80
C PHE A 373 -8.11 0.54 57.44
N GLU A 374 -7.66 -0.33 58.37
CA GLU A 374 -6.74 -1.43 58.05
C GLU A 374 -7.31 -2.37 56.97
N ILE A 375 -8.62 -2.65 57.00
CA ILE A 375 -9.29 -3.44 55.95
C ILE A 375 -9.30 -2.67 54.63
N MET A 376 -9.65 -1.39 54.64
CA MET A 376 -9.69 -0.55 53.43
C MET A 376 -8.31 -0.45 52.76
N LYS A 377 -7.23 -0.33 53.54
CA LYS A 377 -5.84 -0.32 53.04
C LYS A 377 -5.42 -1.61 52.32
N GLY A 378 -6.24 -2.67 52.37
CA GLY A 378 -5.98 -3.92 51.66
C GLY A 378 -6.28 -3.88 50.16
N HIS A 379 -7.11 -2.95 49.68
CA HIS A 379 -7.53 -2.94 48.27
C HIS A 379 -6.38 -2.79 47.24
N PRO A 380 -5.28 -2.03 47.48
CA PRO A 380 -4.16 -1.96 46.55
C PRO A 380 -3.53 -3.34 46.31
N ALA A 381 -3.38 -4.13 47.37
CA ALA A 381 -2.80 -5.47 47.31
C ALA A 381 -3.76 -6.46 46.63
N ILE A 382 -5.06 -6.37 46.89
CA ILE A 382 -6.09 -7.21 46.25
C ILE A 382 -6.11 -6.95 44.73
N GLY A 383 -6.10 -5.68 44.32
CA GLY A 383 -6.07 -5.30 42.90
C GLY A 383 -4.80 -5.78 42.21
N ALA A 384 -3.64 -5.58 42.84
CA ALA A 384 -2.35 -6.04 42.33
C ALA A 384 -2.29 -7.57 42.16
N GLU A 385 -2.84 -8.35 43.10
CA GLU A 385 -2.87 -9.82 42.99
C GLU A 385 -3.78 -10.29 41.86
N ALA A 386 -4.96 -9.67 41.70
CA ALA A 386 -5.86 -9.98 40.59
C ALA A 386 -5.18 -9.73 39.23
N LEU A 387 -4.46 -8.61 39.09
CA LEU A 387 -3.71 -8.26 37.89
C LEU A 387 -2.51 -9.18 37.65
N SER A 388 -1.84 -9.64 38.71
CA SER A 388 -0.75 -10.63 38.67
C SER A 388 -1.19 -11.98 38.10
N ILE A 389 -2.41 -12.43 38.43
CA ILE A 389 -2.99 -13.65 37.86
C ILE A 389 -3.19 -13.50 36.35
N ALA A 390 -3.73 -12.36 35.90
CA ALA A 390 -3.93 -12.08 34.48
C ALA A 390 -2.59 -11.97 33.72
N GLU A 391 -1.57 -11.35 34.33
CA GLU A 391 -0.23 -11.22 33.77
C GLU A 391 0.42 -12.58 33.51
N LYS A 392 0.25 -13.54 34.43
CA LYS A 392 0.75 -14.92 34.27
C LYS A 392 0.11 -15.67 33.10
N GLN A 393 -1.16 -15.41 32.80
CA GLN A 393 -1.90 -16.09 31.73
C GLN A 393 -1.58 -15.54 30.33
N LEU A 394 -1.38 -14.23 30.21
CA LEU A 394 -1.15 -13.55 28.92
C LEU A 394 0.34 -13.47 28.53
N GLY A 395 1.25 -13.85 29.43
CA GLY A 395 2.67 -13.50 29.33
C GLY A 395 2.91 -12.04 29.71
N SER A 396 4.17 -11.60 29.70
CA SER A 396 4.55 -10.23 30.10
C SER A 396 3.89 -9.18 29.21
N SER A 397 2.72 -8.69 29.62
CA SER A 397 1.99 -7.59 28.99
C SER A 397 2.36 -6.29 29.68
N SER A 398 2.99 -5.35 28.95
CA SER A 398 3.42 -4.05 29.49
C SER A 398 2.29 -3.27 30.17
N PHE A 399 1.06 -3.43 29.68
CA PHE A 399 -0.15 -2.85 30.26
C PHE A 399 -0.50 -3.40 31.64
N LEU A 400 -0.50 -4.73 31.82
CA LEU A 400 -0.87 -5.35 33.10
C LEU A 400 0.16 -5.07 34.17
N ARG A 401 1.44 -5.01 33.80
CA ARG A 401 2.52 -4.61 34.70
C ARG A 401 2.31 -3.19 35.23
N VAL A 402 2.04 -2.23 34.35
CA VAL A 402 1.79 -0.83 34.75
C VAL A 402 0.52 -0.70 35.58
N ALA A 403 -0.56 -1.39 35.21
CA ALA A 403 -1.80 -1.39 35.99
C ALA A 403 -1.58 -1.95 37.41
N LYS A 404 -0.79 -3.03 37.53
CA LYS A 404 -0.41 -3.62 38.83
C LYS A 404 0.43 -2.65 39.66
N GLU A 405 1.41 -1.98 39.06
CA GLU A 405 2.22 -0.96 39.73
C GLU A 405 1.33 0.17 40.25
N ILE A 406 0.45 0.72 39.42
CA ILE A 406 -0.50 1.78 39.81
C ILE A 406 -1.39 1.29 40.95
N SER A 407 -2.07 0.14 40.79
CA SER A 407 -2.97 -0.39 41.80
C SER A 407 -2.25 -0.61 43.14
N LEU A 408 -1.02 -1.14 43.13
CA LEU A 408 -0.28 -1.40 44.36
C LEU A 408 0.26 -0.14 45.03
N THR A 409 0.53 0.94 44.29
CA THR A 409 1.35 2.06 44.78
C THR A 409 0.70 3.44 44.76
N HIS A 410 -0.54 3.58 44.25
CA HIS A 410 -1.23 4.88 44.18
C HIS A 410 -1.56 5.50 45.55
N HIS A 411 -1.46 4.74 46.65
CA HIS A 411 -1.58 5.23 48.02
C HIS A 411 -0.26 5.31 48.81
N GLU A 412 0.86 5.02 48.14
CA GLU A 412 2.18 5.30 48.71
C GLU A 412 2.40 6.82 48.76
N LYS A 413 3.11 7.28 49.80
CA LYS A 413 3.38 8.71 50.02
C LYS A 413 4.87 8.95 49.87
N TRP A 414 5.25 10.07 49.26
CA TRP A 414 6.64 10.40 49.00
C TRP A 414 7.56 10.28 50.24
N ASN A 415 7.05 10.59 51.43
CA ASN A 415 7.80 10.48 52.69
C ASN A 415 7.80 9.08 53.35
N GLY A 416 7.23 8.04 52.72
CA GLY A 416 7.18 6.67 53.25
C GLY A 416 6.03 6.39 54.24
N SER A 417 5.17 7.35 54.54
CA SER A 417 4.02 7.16 55.45
C SER A 417 2.74 6.61 54.77
N GLY A 418 2.87 6.18 53.51
CA GLY A 418 1.78 5.59 52.73
C GLY A 418 1.55 4.12 53.02
N TYR A 419 0.77 3.46 52.15
CA TYR A 419 0.47 2.03 52.22
C TYR A 419 0.32 1.45 50.80
N PRO A 420 0.43 0.12 50.62
CA PRO A 420 0.61 -0.93 51.65
C PRO A 420 2.06 -1.23 52.05
N ASN A 421 3.05 -0.86 51.24
CA ASN A 421 4.45 -1.26 51.42
C ASN A 421 5.33 -0.18 52.05
N GLN A 422 4.81 1.04 52.26
CA GLN A 422 5.53 2.17 52.86
C GLN A 422 6.77 2.56 52.04
N LEU A 423 6.63 2.52 50.72
CA LEU A 423 7.68 2.95 49.80
C LEU A 423 7.89 4.46 49.93
N SER A 424 9.12 4.92 49.74
CA SER A 424 9.49 6.33 49.88
C SER A 424 10.28 6.83 48.68
N GLY A 425 10.12 8.12 48.35
CA GLY A 425 10.85 8.75 47.26
C GLY A 425 10.70 8.01 45.93
N GLU A 426 11.84 7.74 45.29
CA GLU A 426 11.91 7.11 43.97
C GLU A 426 11.68 5.59 44.00
N ASP A 427 11.62 4.96 45.18
CA ASP A 427 11.22 3.55 45.30
C ASP A 427 9.74 3.37 44.92
N ILE A 428 8.95 4.45 44.97
CA ILE A 428 7.60 4.50 44.41
C ILE A 428 7.71 4.62 42.89
N PRO A 429 7.17 3.66 42.11
CA PRO A 429 7.12 3.77 40.66
C PRO A 429 6.50 5.09 40.22
N LEU A 430 7.02 5.71 39.17
CA LEU A 430 6.50 6.98 38.66
C LEU A 430 5.00 6.89 38.32
N SER A 431 4.55 5.73 37.84
CA SER A 431 3.15 5.41 37.59
C SER A 431 2.26 5.61 38.84
N GLY A 432 2.70 5.11 40.00
CA GLY A 432 2.02 5.32 41.28
C GLY A 432 2.06 6.77 41.75
N ARG A 433 3.20 7.44 41.62
CA ARG A 433 3.36 8.87 41.99
C ARG A 433 2.43 9.80 41.21
N LEU A 434 2.29 9.55 39.91
CA LEU A 434 1.35 10.27 39.04
C LEU A 434 -0.10 10.02 39.45
N MET A 435 -0.46 8.75 39.66
CA MET A 435 -1.82 8.37 40.05
C MET A 435 -2.20 8.95 41.41
N ALA A 436 -1.30 8.95 42.40
CA ALA A 436 -1.56 9.49 43.73
C ALA A 436 -1.98 10.97 43.69
N LEU A 437 -1.31 11.80 42.88
CA LEU A 437 -1.71 13.20 42.72
C LEU A 437 -3.04 13.32 41.97
N ALA A 438 -3.21 12.57 40.88
CA ALA A 438 -4.42 12.61 40.06
C ALA A 438 -5.68 12.19 40.85
N ASP A 439 -5.59 11.10 41.61
CA ASP A 439 -6.65 10.57 42.45
C ASP A 439 -7.01 11.55 43.57
N VAL A 440 -6.02 12.06 44.31
CA VAL A 440 -6.28 13.01 45.39
C VAL A 440 -6.87 14.32 44.85
N TYR A 441 -6.39 14.83 43.71
CA TYR A 441 -6.99 16.01 43.10
C TYR A 441 -8.48 15.76 42.79
N ASP A 442 -8.80 14.65 42.12
CA ASP A 442 -10.18 14.33 41.75
C ASP A 442 -11.08 14.16 42.98
N ALA A 443 -10.59 13.46 44.01
CA ALA A 443 -11.29 13.27 45.27
C ALA A 443 -11.55 14.57 46.03
N LEU A 444 -10.68 15.58 45.90
CA LEU A 444 -10.85 16.89 46.54
C LEU A 444 -11.92 17.75 45.85
N ILE A 445 -11.97 17.71 44.51
CA ILE A 445 -12.91 18.52 43.72
C ILE A 445 -14.26 17.83 43.47
N SER A 446 -14.38 16.55 43.82
CA SER A 446 -15.62 15.78 43.69
C SER A 446 -16.49 15.87 44.95
N LYS A 447 -17.80 15.78 44.79
CA LYS A 447 -18.76 15.83 45.90
C LYS A 447 -18.82 14.47 46.60
N ARG A 448 -18.63 14.42 47.91
CA ARG A 448 -18.78 13.20 48.72
C ARG A 448 -19.95 13.31 49.70
N VAL A 449 -20.48 12.17 50.15
CA VAL A 449 -21.63 12.09 51.09
C VAL A 449 -21.44 12.97 52.34
N TYR A 450 -20.20 13.07 52.82
CA TYR A 450 -19.84 13.77 54.06
C TYR A 450 -19.08 15.09 53.84
N LYS A 451 -18.83 15.51 52.59
CA LYS A 451 -18.00 16.69 52.30
C LYS A 451 -18.37 17.36 50.96
N PRO A 452 -18.60 18.69 50.94
CA PRO A 452 -18.79 19.41 49.68
C PRO A 452 -17.49 19.41 48.86
N ALA A 453 -17.64 19.45 47.53
CA ALA A 453 -16.53 19.62 46.60
C ALA A 453 -15.72 20.88 46.92
N PHE A 454 -14.39 20.77 46.91
CA PHE A 454 -13.51 21.93 46.98
C PHE A 454 -13.40 22.63 45.64
N THR A 455 -13.11 23.94 45.70
CA THR A 455 -12.69 24.69 44.51
C THR A 455 -11.30 24.23 44.06
N HIS A 456 -10.97 24.49 42.79
CA HIS A 456 -9.63 24.24 42.25
C HIS A 456 -8.52 24.85 43.13
N GLU A 457 -8.66 26.11 43.54
CA GLU A 457 -7.67 26.80 44.38
C GLU A 457 -7.47 26.13 45.74
N GLN A 458 -8.54 25.61 46.35
CA GLN A 458 -8.45 24.85 47.60
C GLN A 458 -7.75 23.51 47.39
N ALA A 459 -8.09 22.77 46.33
CA ALA A 459 -7.44 21.51 46.00
C ALA A 459 -5.94 21.70 45.71
N LYS A 460 -5.61 22.73 44.92
CA LYS A 460 -4.24 23.16 44.64
C LYS A 460 -3.45 23.46 45.91
N GLN A 461 -4.03 24.23 46.83
CA GLN A 461 -3.38 24.58 48.08
C GLN A 461 -3.04 23.33 48.92
N ILE A 462 -3.96 22.36 48.99
CA ILE A 462 -3.74 21.09 49.69
C ILE A 462 -2.62 20.26 49.01
N ILE A 463 -2.59 20.24 47.67
CA ILE A 463 -1.53 19.56 46.92
C ILE A 463 -0.16 20.21 47.18
N LEU A 464 -0.10 21.54 47.22
CA LEU A 464 1.11 22.29 47.54
C LEU A 464 1.61 22.02 48.97
N GLU A 465 0.70 21.93 49.95
CA GLU A 465 1.03 21.56 51.32
C GLU A 465 1.57 20.11 51.43
N GLY A 466 1.11 19.23 50.54
CA GLY A 466 1.60 17.86 50.41
C GLY A 466 2.93 17.71 49.65
N ASN A 467 3.51 18.79 49.14
CA ASN A 467 4.74 18.74 48.34
C ASN A 467 5.93 18.22 49.16
N GLY A 468 6.56 17.14 48.69
CA GLY A 468 7.69 16.49 49.37
C GLY A 468 7.29 15.68 50.60
N THR A 469 6.00 15.56 50.91
CA THR A 469 5.48 14.70 51.97
C THR A 469 4.53 13.64 51.42
N HIS A 470 3.38 14.06 50.90
CA HIS A 470 2.43 13.19 50.22
C HIS A 470 2.88 12.96 48.78
N PHE A 471 3.22 14.03 48.07
CA PHE A 471 3.45 14.01 46.63
C PHE A 471 4.92 14.23 46.28
N ASP A 472 5.35 13.62 45.17
CA ASP A 472 6.64 13.88 44.55
C ASP A 472 6.73 15.35 44.12
N PRO A 473 7.78 16.10 44.54
CA PRO A 473 7.96 17.49 44.14
C PRO A 473 7.97 17.74 42.63
N GLN A 474 8.49 16.79 41.84
CA GLN A 474 8.51 16.91 40.38
C GLN A 474 7.10 16.79 39.80
N VAL A 475 6.28 15.89 40.35
CA VAL A 475 4.89 15.69 39.93
C VAL A 475 4.03 16.91 40.34
N VAL A 476 4.26 17.49 41.51
CA VAL A 476 3.62 18.75 41.93
C VAL A 476 4.00 19.89 40.99
N GLN A 477 5.26 20.00 40.61
CA GLN A 477 5.69 21.03 39.66
C GLN A 477 5.03 20.86 38.29
N ALA A 478 4.91 19.62 37.80
CA ALA A 478 4.19 19.32 36.57
C ALA A 478 2.70 19.68 36.68
N PHE A 479 2.05 19.34 37.80
CA PHE A 479 0.66 19.72 38.07
C PHE A 479 0.45 21.25 37.97
N LEU A 480 1.34 22.05 38.57
CA LEU A 480 1.23 23.52 38.49
C LEU A 480 1.38 24.05 37.06
N ALA A 481 2.19 23.40 36.23
CA ALA A 481 2.37 23.80 34.84
C ALA A 481 1.13 23.50 33.97
N VAL A 482 0.34 22.49 34.34
CA VAL A 482 -0.83 22.00 33.58
C VAL A 482 -2.16 22.15 34.32
N GLU A 483 -2.21 22.96 35.38
CA GLU A 483 -3.39 23.07 36.26
C GLU A 483 -4.66 23.53 35.53
N GLN A 484 -4.52 24.32 34.47
CA GLN A 484 -5.64 24.74 33.63
C GLN A 484 -6.23 23.59 32.80
N GLU A 485 -5.39 22.64 32.38
CA GLU A 485 -5.87 21.41 31.71
C GLU A 485 -6.65 20.54 32.69
N PHE A 486 -6.21 20.46 33.95
CA PHE A 486 -6.96 19.77 35.02
C PHE A 486 -8.35 20.37 35.22
N VAL A 487 -8.47 21.71 35.25
CA VAL A 487 -9.77 22.39 35.32
C VAL A 487 -10.63 22.07 34.10
N SER A 488 -10.05 22.06 32.90
CA SER A 488 -10.76 21.73 31.66
C SER A 488 -11.26 20.27 31.63
N ILE A 489 -10.44 19.32 32.07
CA ILE A 489 -10.79 17.91 32.16
C ILE A 489 -11.96 17.73 33.15
N ALA A 490 -11.88 18.34 34.33
CA ALA A 490 -12.97 18.30 35.33
C ALA A 490 -14.29 18.87 34.78
N ALA A 491 -14.22 19.97 34.03
CA ALA A 491 -15.40 20.57 33.39
C ALA A 491 -15.98 19.72 32.24
N THR A 492 -15.14 18.96 31.54
CA THR A 492 -15.55 18.10 30.42
C THR A 492 -16.26 16.84 30.91
N TYR A 493 -15.74 16.23 31.97
CA TYR A 493 -16.24 14.97 32.54
C TYR A 493 -16.96 15.22 33.87
N GLN A 494 -18.03 16.01 33.83
CA GLN A 494 -18.87 16.24 35.01
C GLN A 494 -19.64 14.98 35.40
N ASP A 495 -19.82 14.78 36.70
CA ASP A 495 -20.72 13.74 37.21
C ASP A 495 -22.15 14.02 36.72
N VAL A 496 -22.79 12.99 36.16
CA VAL A 496 -24.19 13.09 35.75
C VAL A 496 -25.05 13.15 37.01
N GLN A 497 -25.89 14.19 37.12
CA GLN A 497 -26.81 14.39 38.25
C GLN A 497 -27.92 13.36 38.34
#